data_AF-A0A2D9XH13-F1
#
_entry.id   AF-A0A2D9XH13-F1
#
_cell.length_a   1.000
_cell.length_b   1.000
_cell.length_c   1.000
_cell.angle_alpha   90.00
_cell.angle_beta   90.00
_cell.angle_gamma   90.00
#
_symmetry.space_group_name_H-M   'P 1'
#
loop_
_entity.id
_entity.type
_entity.pdbx_description
1 polymer ?
#
loop_
_entity_poly.entity_id
_entity_poly.type
_entity_poly.pdbx_seq_one_letter_code
_entity_poly.pdbx_strand_id
1 'polypeptide(L)'
;MKKVKVSFDTWIQLLGMLGVLGGLVFVGLEMQQTQKIALGEQQQTRMQTWIGMVDAFTEAGLDYQDIMTGNITDQNDFAYSNLTHQSLWTMENDFIQHKLGLMSESAWQARLVAMEVIYNTCRNRPIFSVRFRMLDPEFVQLLTSFTDECAAE
;
A
#
# COMPACT_ATOMS: atom_id res chain seq x y z
N MET A 1 3.92 -10.31 63.78
CA MET A 1 4.17 -9.86 62.40
C MET A 1 5.67 -9.58 62.25
N LYS A 2 6.40 -10.34 61.42
CA LYS A 2 7.84 -10.14 61.19
C LYS A 2 8.06 -8.80 60.48
N LYS A 3 8.78 -7.86 61.11
CA LYS A 3 9.24 -6.63 60.45
C LYS A 3 10.39 -7.01 59.50
N VAL A 4 10.11 -7.14 58.21
CA VAL A 4 11.16 -7.27 57.19
C VAL A 4 11.83 -5.90 57.07
N LYS A 5 13.08 -5.79 57.55
CA LYS A 5 13.89 -4.57 57.44
C LYS A 5 14.62 -4.62 56.10
N VAL A 6 13.97 -4.13 55.05
CA VAL A 6 14.58 -4.03 53.71
C VAL A 6 15.65 -2.93 53.75
N SER A 7 16.85 -3.21 53.23
CA SER A 7 17.93 -2.21 53.22
C SER A 7 17.60 -1.08 52.24
N PHE A 8 18.12 0.11 52.50
CA PHE A 8 17.94 1.27 51.62
C PHE A 8 18.53 1.02 50.22
N ASP A 9 19.60 0.24 50.15
CA ASP A 9 20.24 -0.19 48.90
C ASP A 9 19.30 -1.07 48.05
N THR A 10 18.58 -2.02 48.67
CA THR A 10 17.56 -2.82 47.98
C THR A 10 16.42 -1.98 47.43
N TRP A 11 16.04 -0.88 48.12
CA TRP A 11 15.03 0.05 47.62
C TRP A 11 15.52 0.84 46.40
N ILE A 12 16.75 1.34 46.43
CA ILE A 12 17.35 2.03 45.28
C ILE A 12 17.46 1.09 44.09
N GLN A 13 17.91 -0.14 44.30
CA GLN A 13 18.02 -1.14 43.25
C GLN A 13 16.65 -1.48 42.63
N LEU A 14 15.62 -1.65 43.46
CA LEU A 14 14.25 -1.87 42.99
C LEU A 14 13.74 -0.69 42.16
N LEU A 15 13.94 0.54 42.64
CA LEU A 15 13.56 1.76 41.90
C LEU A 15 14.34 1.89 40.59
N GLY A 16 15.62 1.53 40.56
CA GLY A 16 16.43 1.52 39.34
C GLY A 16 15.92 0.52 38.31
N MET A 17 15.61 -0.71 38.73
CA MET A 17 15.03 -1.72 37.83
C MET A 17 13.63 -1.35 37.35
N LEU A 18 12.80 -0.76 38.22
CA LEU A 18 11.49 -0.22 37.84
C LEU A 18 11.62 0.94 36.85
N GLY A 19 12.65 1.79 37.01
CA GLY A 19 12.96 2.86 36.07
C GLY A 19 13.31 2.33 34.68
N VAL A 20 14.15 1.29 34.60
CA VAL A 20 14.48 0.62 33.33
C VAL A 20 13.24 -0.01 32.69
N LEU A 21 12.44 -0.74 33.47
CA LEU A 21 11.19 -1.34 32.98
C LEU A 21 10.19 -0.26 32.51
N GLY A 22 10.05 0.83 33.26
CA GLY A 22 9.20 1.97 32.88
C GLY A 22 9.66 2.61 31.57
N GLY A 23 10.97 2.79 31.39
CA GLY A 23 11.56 3.29 30.15
C GLY A 23 11.25 2.38 28.95
N LEU A 24 11.40 1.06 29.11
CA LEU A 24 11.10 0.09 28.05
C LEU A 24 9.61 0.10 27.65
N VAL A 25 8.70 0.21 28.61
CA VAL A 25 7.26 0.31 28.34
C VAL A 25 6.94 1.59 27.59
N PHE A 26 7.54 2.72 27.99
CA PHE A 26 7.34 4.00 27.32
C PHE A 26 7.82 3.96 25.85
N VAL A 27 9.02 3.43 25.60
CA VAL A 27 9.55 3.24 24.23
C VAL A 27 8.63 2.33 23.41
N GLY A 28 8.10 1.25 23.99
CA GLY A 28 7.16 0.36 23.31
C GLY A 28 5.87 1.08 22.88
N LEU A 29 5.33 1.95 23.73
CA LEU A 29 4.14 2.75 23.42
C LEU A 29 4.43 3.81 22.34
N GLU A 30 5.59 4.47 22.41
CA GLU A 30 6.02 5.46 21.42
C GLU A 30 6.16 4.83 20.03
N MET A 31 6.82 3.66 19.92
CA MET A 31 6.95 2.95 18.64
C MET A 31 5.59 2.56 18.03
N GLN A 32 4.63 2.14 18.86
CA GLN A 32 3.27 1.86 18.37
C GLN A 32 2.57 3.11 17.85
N GLN A 33 2.75 4.26 18.50
CA GLN A 33 2.18 5.53 18.04
C GLN A 33 2.85 5.98 16.73
N THR A 34 4.17 5.94 16.64
CA THR A 34 4.92 6.28 15.43
C THR A 34 4.49 5.41 14.25
N GLN A 35 4.30 4.10 14.44
CA GLN A 35 3.82 3.21 13.38
C GLN A 35 2.42 3.62 12.88
N LYS A 36 1.50 3.96 13.78
CA LYS A 36 0.15 4.41 13.39
C LYS A 36 0.18 5.72 12.61
N ILE A 37 1.04 6.67 13.01
CA ILE A 37 1.22 7.93 12.29
C ILE A 37 1.78 7.66 10.90
N ALA A 38 2.83 6.84 10.78
CA ALA A 38 3.45 6.50 9.51
C ALA A 38 2.45 5.83 8.53
N LEU A 39 1.61 4.91 9.02
CA LEU A 39 0.55 4.31 8.20
C LEU A 39 -0.49 5.36 7.75
N GLY A 40 -0.85 6.30 8.62
CA GLY A 40 -1.74 7.41 8.27
C GLY A 40 -1.13 8.34 7.22
N GLU A 41 0.13 8.73 7.37
CA GLU A 41 0.88 9.54 6.41
C GLU A 41 1.01 8.84 5.04
N GLN A 42 1.18 7.52 5.05
CA GLN A 42 1.22 6.74 3.83
C GLN A 42 -0.13 6.76 3.08
N GLN A 43 -1.25 6.65 3.79
CA GLN A 43 -2.59 6.79 3.21
C GLN A 43 -2.85 8.21 2.71
N GLN A 44 -2.45 9.23 3.48
CA GLN A 44 -2.52 10.64 3.09
C GLN A 44 -1.74 10.89 1.79
N THR A 45 -0.50 10.40 1.71
CA THR A 45 0.38 10.57 0.54
C THR A 45 -0.25 9.96 -0.71
N ARG A 46 -0.81 8.74 -0.58
CA ARG A 46 -1.53 8.09 -1.68
C ARG A 46 -2.74 8.88 -2.13
N MET A 47 -3.55 9.38 -1.19
CA MET A 47 -4.69 10.24 -1.50
C MET A 47 -4.26 11.49 -2.27
N GLN A 48 -3.17 12.14 -1.85
CA GLN A 48 -2.63 13.31 -2.54
C GLN A 48 -2.14 12.98 -3.95
N THR A 49 -1.54 11.81 -4.18
CA THR A 49 -1.20 11.35 -5.53
C THR A 49 -2.44 11.18 -6.42
N TRP A 50 -3.53 10.62 -5.87
CA TRP A 50 -4.79 10.47 -6.62
C TRP A 50 -5.47 11.81 -6.92
N ILE A 51 -5.51 12.72 -5.95
CA ILE A 51 -6.05 14.09 -6.15
C ILE A 51 -5.24 14.80 -7.24
N GLY A 52 -3.90 14.82 -7.13
CA GLY A 52 -3.05 15.47 -8.12
C GLY A 52 -3.18 14.88 -9.53
N MET A 53 -3.49 13.58 -9.64
CA MET A 53 -3.79 12.95 -10.93
C MET A 53 -5.12 13.43 -11.52
N VAL A 54 -6.17 13.54 -10.69
CA VAL A 54 -7.47 14.09 -11.11
C VAL A 54 -7.35 15.56 -11.50
N ASP A 55 -6.55 16.33 -10.77
CA ASP A 55 -6.25 17.73 -11.10
C ASP A 55 -5.52 17.82 -12.45
N ALA A 56 -4.52 16.98 -12.70
CA ALA A 56 -3.81 16.94 -13.97
C ALA A 56 -4.72 16.59 -15.16
N PHE A 57 -5.69 15.69 -14.98
CA PHE A 57 -6.71 15.43 -16.00
C PHE A 57 -7.63 16.63 -16.21
N THR A 58 -8.05 17.29 -15.13
CA THR A 58 -8.86 18.51 -15.20
C THR A 58 -8.14 19.62 -15.97
N GLU A 59 -6.85 19.85 -15.69
CA GLU A 59 -6.00 20.82 -16.40
C GLU A 59 -5.84 20.49 -17.89
N ALA A 60 -5.79 19.20 -18.23
CA ALA A 60 -5.73 18.72 -19.60
C ALA A 60 -7.10 18.71 -20.32
N GLY A 61 -8.18 19.08 -19.64
CA GLY A 61 -9.55 19.02 -20.19
C GLY A 61 -10.04 17.59 -20.43
N LEU A 62 -9.54 16.63 -19.65
CA LEU A 62 -9.90 15.21 -19.70
C LEU A 62 -10.77 14.86 -18.50
N ASP A 63 -11.80 14.04 -18.72
CA ASP A 63 -12.62 13.51 -17.63
C ASP A 63 -11.98 12.23 -17.07
N TYR A 64 -11.72 12.22 -15.77
CA TYR A 64 -11.26 11.02 -15.07
C TYR A 64 -12.28 9.88 -15.16
N GLN A 65 -13.57 10.20 -15.14
CA GLN A 65 -14.65 9.22 -15.20
C GLN A 65 -14.66 8.46 -16.53
N ASP A 66 -14.40 9.15 -17.64
CA ASP A 66 -14.31 8.52 -18.97
C ASP A 66 -13.22 7.44 -18.99
N ILE A 67 -12.05 7.75 -18.42
CA ILE A 67 -10.93 6.81 -18.33
C ILE A 67 -11.29 5.61 -17.44
N MET A 68 -11.93 5.86 -16.29
CA MET A 68 -12.29 4.81 -15.33
C MET A 68 -13.41 3.89 -15.82
N THR A 69 -14.31 4.38 -16.68
CA THR A 69 -15.40 3.60 -17.28
C THR A 69 -15.03 2.96 -18.61
N GLY A 70 -13.82 3.21 -19.12
CA GLY A 70 -13.37 2.69 -20.41
C GLY A 70 -13.93 3.43 -21.63
N ASN A 71 -14.49 4.64 -21.46
CA ASN A 71 -14.87 5.52 -22.56
C ASN A 71 -13.62 6.18 -23.20
N ILE A 72 -12.77 5.35 -23.79
CA ILE A 72 -11.46 5.76 -24.31
C ILE A 72 -11.60 6.20 -25.77
N THR A 73 -11.25 7.46 -26.02
CA THR A 73 -11.22 8.14 -27.33
C THR A 73 -9.78 8.54 -27.68
N ASP A 74 -9.55 8.97 -28.91
CA ASP A 74 -8.23 9.46 -29.33
C ASP A 74 -7.72 10.63 -28.46
N GLN A 75 -8.63 11.40 -27.85
CA GLN A 75 -8.28 12.53 -26.99
C GLN A 75 -7.70 12.09 -25.64
N ASN A 76 -8.14 10.95 -25.10
CA ASN A 76 -7.73 10.47 -23.77
C ASN A 76 -6.89 9.17 -23.79
N ASP A 77 -6.59 8.61 -24.97
CA ASP A 77 -5.85 7.34 -25.12
C ASP A 77 -4.45 7.37 -24.50
N PHE A 78 -3.71 8.48 -24.66
CA PHE A 78 -2.41 8.66 -24.02
C PHE A 78 -2.53 8.74 -22.49
N ALA A 79 -3.54 9.45 -21.99
CA ALA A 79 -3.79 9.56 -20.56
C ALA A 79 -4.17 8.21 -19.94
N TYR A 80 -5.00 7.43 -20.64
CA TYR A 80 -5.33 6.06 -20.27
C TYR A 80 -4.07 5.18 -20.20
N SER A 81 -3.23 5.20 -21.24
CA SER A 81 -2.00 4.40 -21.27
C SER A 81 -1.05 4.74 -20.11
N ASN A 82 -0.89 6.04 -19.83
CA ASN A 82 -0.09 6.51 -18.69
C ASN A 82 -0.70 6.09 -17.35
N LEU A 83 -2.02 6.13 -17.22
CA LEU A 83 -2.72 5.67 -16.02
C LEU A 83 -2.52 4.17 -15.80
N THR A 84 -2.55 3.35 -16.85
CA THR A 84 -2.28 1.91 -16.74
C THR A 84 -0.85 1.67 -16.25
N HIS A 85 0.14 2.42 -16.74
CA HIS A 85 1.51 2.36 -16.23
C HIS A 85 1.60 2.73 -14.73
N GLN A 86 0.89 3.78 -14.32
CA GLN A 86 0.83 4.22 -12.93
C GLN A 86 0.14 3.19 -12.03
N SER A 87 -0.91 2.56 -12.54
CA SER A 87 -1.64 1.52 -11.84
C SER A 87 -0.75 0.31 -11.56
N LEU A 88 0.06 -0.13 -12.53
CA LEU A 88 0.99 -1.24 -12.33
C LEU A 88 2.03 -0.97 -11.24
N TRP A 89 2.60 0.23 -11.18
CA TRP A 89 3.52 0.59 -10.07
C TRP A 89 2.81 0.59 -8.72
N THR A 90 1.58 1.10 -8.68
CA THR A 90 0.78 1.15 -7.44
C THR A 90 0.43 -0.26 -6.97
N MET A 91 0.05 -1.15 -7.88
CA MET A 91 -0.29 -2.54 -7.58
C MET A 91 0.91 -3.36 -7.12
N GLU A 92 2.07 -3.19 -7.76
CA GLU A 92 3.31 -3.81 -7.30
C GLU A 92 3.68 -3.33 -5.89
N ASN A 93 3.54 -2.03 -5.61
CA ASN A 93 3.77 -1.50 -4.28
C ASN A 93 2.78 -2.04 -3.23
N ASP A 94 1.51 -2.23 -3.60
CA ASP A 94 0.49 -2.86 -2.75
C ASP A 94 0.85 -4.33 -2.45
N PHE A 95 1.29 -5.08 -3.46
CA PHE A 95 1.76 -6.46 -3.32
C PHE A 95 2.94 -6.56 -2.34
N ILE A 96 3.95 -5.70 -2.51
CA ILE A 96 5.13 -5.66 -1.63
C ILE A 96 4.72 -5.34 -0.19
N GLN A 97 3.81 -4.38 0.02
CA GLN A 97 3.34 -4.03 1.36
C GLN A 97 2.58 -5.16 2.05
N HIS A 98 1.74 -5.89 1.31
CA HIS A 98 1.10 -7.08 1.85
C HIS A 98 2.14 -8.13 2.25
N LYS A 99 3.08 -8.44 1.36
CA LYS A 99 4.17 -9.38 1.63
C LYS A 99 4.97 -9.02 2.89
N LEU A 100 5.11 -7.72 3.19
CA LEU A 100 5.78 -7.21 4.39
C LEU A 100 4.88 -7.14 5.65
N GLY A 101 3.61 -7.54 5.57
CA GLY A 101 2.66 -7.47 6.67
C GLY A 101 2.18 -6.06 7.01
N LEU A 102 2.37 -5.10 6.10
CA LEU A 102 1.98 -3.69 6.26
C LEU A 102 0.56 -3.39 5.73
N MET A 103 -0.10 -4.40 5.15
CA MET A 103 -1.47 -4.31 4.67
C MET A 103 -2.33 -5.37 5.38
N SER A 104 -3.54 -4.98 5.80
CA SER A 104 -4.49 -5.96 6.35
C SER A 104 -5.03 -6.86 5.23
N GLU A 105 -5.37 -8.10 5.57
CA GLU A 105 -5.92 -9.05 4.59
C GLU A 105 -7.19 -8.51 3.92
N SER A 106 -8.07 -7.83 4.68
CA SER A 106 -9.27 -7.21 4.12
C SER A 106 -8.97 -6.12 3.08
N ALA A 107 -7.93 -5.31 3.32
CA ALA A 107 -7.50 -4.28 2.39
C ALA A 107 -6.85 -4.91 1.15
N TRP A 108 -6.07 -5.97 1.34
CA TRP A 108 -5.46 -6.72 0.25
C TRP A 108 -6.50 -7.35 -0.69
N GLN A 109 -7.52 -8.02 -0.14
CA GLN A 109 -8.60 -8.59 -0.93
C GLN A 109 -9.30 -7.55 -1.81
N ALA A 110 -9.50 -6.33 -1.30
CA ALA A 110 -10.04 -5.24 -2.10
C ALA A 110 -9.11 -4.80 -3.25
N ARG A 111 -7.78 -4.88 -3.06
CA ARG A 111 -6.80 -4.58 -4.12
C ARG A 111 -6.77 -5.67 -5.19
N LEU A 112 -6.91 -6.94 -4.81
CA LEU A 112 -6.98 -8.06 -5.76
C LEU A 112 -8.11 -7.88 -6.79
N VAL A 113 -9.29 -7.43 -6.37
CA VAL A 113 -10.41 -7.14 -7.27
C VAL A 113 -10.02 -6.10 -8.33
N ALA A 114 -9.35 -5.01 -7.93
CA ALA A 114 -8.91 -3.98 -8.86
C ALA A 114 -7.80 -4.49 -9.81
N MET A 115 -6.89 -5.34 -9.29
CA MET A 115 -5.85 -5.98 -10.09
C MET A 115 -6.44 -6.90 -11.15
N GLU A 116 -7.44 -7.71 -10.80
CA GLU A 116 -8.13 -8.62 -11.71
C GLU A 116 -8.85 -7.85 -12.82
N VAL A 117 -9.57 -6.77 -12.49
CA VAL A 117 -10.25 -5.91 -13.48
C VAL A 117 -9.24 -5.31 -14.47
N ILE A 118 -8.12 -4.76 -13.97
CA ILE A 118 -7.09 -4.16 -14.83
C ILE A 118 -6.39 -5.22 -15.67
N TYR A 119 -6.13 -6.40 -15.10
CA TYR A 119 -5.55 -7.53 -15.82
C TYR A 119 -6.47 -7.98 -16.96
N ASN A 120 -7.77 -8.11 -16.72
CA ASN A 120 -8.75 -8.55 -17.72
C ASN A 120 -9.24 -7.44 -18.65
N THR A 121 -8.72 -6.22 -18.52
CA THR A 121 -8.95 -5.18 -19.52
C THR A 121 -7.98 -5.39 -20.69
N CYS A 122 -8.46 -6.01 -21.78
CA CYS A 122 -7.61 -6.47 -22.89
C CYS A 122 -6.81 -5.36 -23.60
N ARG A 123 -7.31 -4.12 -23.57
CA ARG A 123 -6.58 -2.93 -24.05
C ARG A 123 -5.21 -2.75 -23.37
N ASN A 124 -5.04 -3.26 -22.15
CA ASN A 124 -3.79 -3.15 -21.39
C ASN A 124 -2.71 -4.17 -21.81
N ARG A 125 -3.04 -5.19 -22.62
CA ARG A 125 -2.10 -6.26 -23.00
C ARG A 125 -0.79 -5.75 -23.61
N PRO A 126 -0.77 -4.75 -24.52
CA PRO A 126 0.48 -4.19 -25.03
C PRO A 126 1.37 -3.62 -23.93
N ILE A 127 0.78 -2.95 -22.93
CA ILE A 127 1.51 -2.40 -21.78
C ILE A 127 2.09 -3.53 -20.92
N PHE A 128 1.31 -4.57 -20.63
CA PHE A 128 1.77 -5.73 -19.85
C PHE A 128 2.94 -6.45 -20.51
N SER A 129 2.90 -6.62 -21.85
CA SER A 129 3.99 -7.25 -22.60
C SER A 129 5.34 -6.56 -22.41
N VAL A 130 5.33 -5.24 -22.17
CA VAL A 130 6.53 -4.47 -21.87
C VAL A 130 6.86 -4.55 -20.39
N ARG A 131 5.88 -4.25 -19.54
CA ARG A 131 6.08 -4.02 -18.10
C ARG A 131 6.35 -5.28 -17.30
N PHE A 132 5.79 -6.44 -17.67
CA PHE A 132 5.99 -7.68 -16.90
C PHE A 132 7.46 -8.11 -16.83
N ARG A 133 8.31 -7.66 -17.76
CA ARG A 133 9.76 -7.89 -17.74
C ARG A 133 10.51 -7.02 -16.72
N MET A 134 9.85 -5.99 -16.17
CA MET A 134 10.43 -4.98 -15.28
C MET A 134 9.81 -5.00 -13.88
N LEU A 135 8.77 -5.81 -13.68
CA LEU A 135 8.07 -5.97 -12.40
C LEU A 135 8.65 -7.14 -11.61
N ASP A 136 8.39 -7.16 -10.31
CA ASP A 136 8.71 -8.27 -9.42
C ASP A 136 8.11 -9.60 -9.98
N PRO A 137 8.92 -10.68 -10.10
CA PRO A 137 8.46 -11.93 -10.69
C PRO A 137 7.31 -12.60 -9.93
N GLU A 138 7.26 -12.47 -8.60
CA GLU A 138 6.15 -13.03 -7.80
C GLU A 138 4.87 -12.20 -8.00
N PHE A 139 5.01 -10.88 -8.16
CA PHE A 139 3.88 -10.03 -8.52
C PHE A 139 3.33 -10.38 -9.92
N VAL A 140 4.19 -10.62 -10.90
CA VAL A 140 3.76 -11.08 -12.22
C VAL A 140 3.04 -12.43 -12.13
N GLN A 141 3.57 -13.37 -11.34
CA GLN A 141 2.91 -14.66 -11.09
C GLN A 141 1.51 -14.49 -10.51
N LEU A 142 1.34 -13.59 -9.54
CA LEU A 142 0.02 -13.25 -8.99
C LEU A 142 -0.93 -12.75 -10.09
N LEU A 143 -0.52 -11.77 -10.90
CA LEU A 143 -1.37 -11.24 -11.97
C LEU A 143 -1.75 -12.32 -12.99
N THR A 144 -0.81 -13.19 -13.36
CA THR A 144 -1.04 -14.29 -14.31
C THR A 144 -1.79 -15.48 -13.70
N SER A 145 -2.04 -15.46 -12.39
CA SER A 145 -2.84 -16.50 -11.71
C SER A 145 -4.34 -16.25 -11.83
N PHE A 146 -4.75 -15.03 -12.17
CA PHE A 146 -6.15 -14.71 -12.48
C PHE A 146 -6.60 -15.41 -13.75
N THR A 147 -7.91 -15.59 -13.90
CA THR A 147 -8.49 -16.11 -15.14
C THR A 147 -8.22 -15.12 -16.27
N ASP A 148 -7.60 -15.55 -17.36
CA ASP A 148 -7.30 -14.70 -18.52
C ASP A 148 -8.50 -14.64 -19.46
N GLU A 149 -9.30 -13.58 -19.33
CA GLU A 149 -10.48 -13.35 -20.19
C GLU A 149 -10.11 -12.90 -21.61
N CYS A 150 -8.90 -12.38 -21.80
CA CYS A 150 -8.43 -11.86 -23.08
C CYS A 150 -7.76 -12.93 -23.95
N ALA A 151 -7.52 -14.12 -23.42
CA ALA A 151 -7.02 -15.26 -24.20
C ALA A 151 -8.06 -15.86 -25.15
N ALA A 152 -9.34 -15.49 -24.98
CA ALA A 152 -10.47 -16.00 -25.77
C ALA A 152 -10.85 -15.10 -26.97
N GLU A 153 -10.16 -13.97 -27.17
CA GLU A 153 -10.33 -13.05 -28.32
C GLU A 153 -9.39 -13.38 -29.50
#